data_AF-A0A2Z6S4R2-F1
#
_entry.id   AF-A0A2Z6S4R2-F1
#
_cell.length_a   1.000
_cell.length_b   1.000
_cell.length_c   1.000
_cell.angle_alpha   90.00
_cell.angle_beta   90.00
_cell.angle_gamma   90.00
#
_symmetry.space_group_name_H-M   'P 1'
#
loop_
_entity.id
_entity.type
_entity.pdbx_description
1 polymer ?
#
loop_
_entity_poly.entity_id
_entity_poly.type
_entity_poly.pdbx_seq_one_letter_code
_entity_poly.pdbx_strand_id
1 'polypeptide(L)'
;MHNVLTAAHFAVNTIFNKIKDCYYWPQMYENIREYIKSCDSCQRRGKSKANQLLHPIVMHGPFYQVGIDFVKPLPITPNRNRYIIVAMDYMTKWPEARPVSCATAEETSQFIYEDIICRHGYPAKLLSNRGTHFNNQMVKKLLEKFGIKHVFSTPYHLQTNGLVKRFNRTLCESLSKLVIQTNEWDRYIAPVLFAYRTSKHSTTKISPFYLVNGREAKLPVDNLSDNLEHINQRLLSLINDLPHVREKAKIKVRKNAAKEKQWTGKLDSKWKGPFYIHKIRQNGAYKLRSMKGRVLRTSVNGSLLKLYYDRQNWALIIAV
;
A
#
# COMPACT_ATOMS: atom_id res chain seq x y z
N MET A 1 5.04 -28.49 25.56
CA MET A 1 3.78 -28.49 24.78
C MET A 1 3.82 -27.64 23.51
N HIS A 2 4.23 -26.36 23.55
CA HIS A 2 4.19 -25.44 22.39
C HIS A 2 4.82 -25.95 21.07
N ASN A 3 5.92 -26.72 21.13
CA ASN A 3 6.62 -27.25 19.95
C ASN A 3 6.05 -28.58 19.40
N VAL A 4 5.02 -29.15 20.04
CA VAL A 4 4.43 -30.42 19.60
C VAL A 4 3.54 -30.16 18.38
N LEU A 5 3.50 -31.11 17.43
CA LEU A 5 2.73 -31.00 16.19
C LEU A 5 1.26 -30.60 16.43
N THR A 6 0.63 -31.20 17.44
CA THR A 6 -0.77 -30.94 17.84
C THR A 6 -0.99 -29.61 18.55
N ALA A 7 0.08 -28.95 19.03
CA ALA A 7 0.03 -27.64 19.66
C ALA A 7 0.33 -26.47 18.69
N ALA A 8 0.80 -26.76 17.48
CA ALA A 8 0.89 -25.86 16.32
C ALA A 8 1.45 -24.45 16.60
N HIS A 9 2.39 -24.31 17.55
CA HIS A 9 2.97 -23.02 17.93
C HIS A 9 1.94 -21.94 18.34
N PHE A 10 0.79 -22.33 18.92
CA PHE A 10 -0.24 -21.37 19.32
C PHE A 10 0.24 -20.35 20.36
N ALA A 11 -0.47 -19.22 20.42
CA ALA A 11 -0.15 -18.08 21.27
C ALA A 11 -0.27 -18.40 22.78
N VAL A 12 0.35 -17.55 23.61
CA VAL A 12 0.45 -17.70 25.07
C VAL A 12 -0.89 -18.04 25.72
N ASN A 13 -1.94 -17.26 25.45
CA ASN A 13 -3.26 -17.48 26.04
C ASN A 13 -3.86 -18.84 25.65
N THR A 14 -3.63 -19.30 24.42
CA THR A 14 -4.14 -20.59 23.93
C THR A 14 -3.44 -21.75 24.62
N ILE A 15 -2.12 -21.68 24.81
CA ILE A 15 -1.37 -22.71 25.52
C ILE A 15 -1.71 -22.69 27.02
N PHE A 16 -1.78 -21.52 27.63
CA PHE A 16 -2.17 -21.36 29.02
C PHE A 16 -3.56 -21.95 29.29
N ASN A 17 -4.56 -21.59 28.49
CA ASN A 17 -5.93 -22.11 28.64
C ASN A 17 -6.02 -23.63 28.44
N LYS A 18 -5.12 -24.24 27.66
CA LYS A 18 -5.10 -25.70 27.46
C LYS A 18 -4.49 -26.48 28.63
N ILE A 19 -3.60 -25.87 29.41
CA ILE A 19 -2.84 -26.58 30.45
C ILE A 19 -3.20 -26.16 31.87
N LYS A 20 -3.86 -25.01 32.05
CA LYS A 20 -4.23 -24.48 33.37
C LYS A 20 -5.13 -25.42 34.17
N ASP A 21 -5.90 -26.28 33.49
CA ASP A 21 -6.84 -27.21 34.14
C ASP A 21 -6.14 -28.51 34.59
N CYS A 22 -4.93 -28.79 34.09
CA CYS A 22 -4.18 -30.01 34.39
C CYS A 22 -2.86 -29.76 35.14
N TYR A 23 -2.33 -28.54 35.09
CA TYR A 23 -1.04 -28.17 35.66
C TYR A 23 -1.11 -26.79 36.30
N TYR A 24 -0.38 -26.62 37.38
CA TYR A 24 -0.21 -25.33 38.04
C TYR A 24 1.21 -25.20 38.61
N TRP A 25 1.83 -24.04 38.41
CA TRP A 25 3.05 -23.65 39.12
C TRP A 25 3.13 -22.11 39.25
N PRO A 26 3.87 -21.58 40.24
CA PRO A 26 4.06 -20.13 40.38
C PRO A 26 4.64 -19.52 39.09
N GLN A 27 4.08 -18.38 38.65
CA GLN A 27 4.49 -17.69 37.42
C GLN A 27 4.31 -18.52 36.13
N MET A 28 3.40 -19.50 36.13
CA MET A 28 3.10 -20.34 34.96
C MET A 28 2.85 -19.54 33.68
N TYR A 29 2.06 -18.46 33.77
CA TYR A 29 1.78 -17.63 32.60
C TYR A 29 3.04 -16.95 32.05
N GLU A 30 3.86 -16.37 32.92
CA GLU A 30 5.14 -15.72 32.62
C GLU A 30 6.13 -16.71 32.00
N ASN A 31 6.26 -17.91 32.56
CA ASN A 31 7.16 -18.93 32.01
C ASN A 31 6.70 -19.40 30.62
N ILE A 32 5.40 -19.58 30.40
CA ILE A 32 4.86 -19.90 29.06
C ILE A 32 5.15 -18.76 28.09
N ARG A 33 4.96 -17.51 28.54
CA ARG A 33 5.23 -16.31 27.75
C ARG A 33 6.71 -16.22 27.35
N GLU A 34 7.63 -16.46 28.28
CA GLU A 34 9.07 -16.48 28.02
C GLU A 34 9.49 -17.63 27.10
N TYR A 35 8.92 -18.82 27.30
CA TYR A 35 9.15 -19.98 26.44
C TYR A 35 8.73 -19.71 24.99
N ILE A 36 7.54 -19.14 24.78
CA ILE A 36 7.04 -18.82 23.43
C ILE A 36 7.82 -17.65 22.83
N LYS A 37 8.21 -16.66 23.63
CA LYS A 37 9.05 -15.53 23.18
C LYS A 37 10.42 -15.98 22.69
N SER A 38 11.00 -17.02 23.29
CA SER A 38 12.28 -17.62 22.89
C SER A 38 12.17 -18.68 21.78
N CYS A 39 10.97 -19.03 21.31
CA CYS A 39 10.81 -20.05 20.26
C CYS A 39 11.31 -19.55 18.90
N ASP A 40 12.33 -20.20 18.33
CA ASP A 40 12.95 -19.85 17.05
C ASP A 40 11.92 -19.78 15.90
N SER A 41 11.08 -20.82 15.73
CA SER A 41 10.01 -20.86 14.71
C SER A 41 9.05 -19.67 14.81
N CYS A 42 8.63 -19.31 16.03
CA CYS A 42 7.78 -18.15 16.28
C CYS A 42 8.52 -16.84 16.07
N GLN A 43 9.81 -16.74 16.42
CA GLN A 43 10.61 -15.53 16.24
C GLN A 43 10.91 -15.24 14.77
N ARG A 44 11.17 -16.28 13.97
CA ARG A 44 11.35 -16.23 12.51
C ARG A 44 10.08 -15.89 11.75
N ARG A 45 8.88 -16.21 12.27
CA ARG A 45 7.61 -15.81 11.64
C ARG A 45 6.95 -14.57 12.26
N GLY A 46 7.30 -14.25 13.49
CA GLY A 46 6.68 -13.19 14.29
C GLY A 46 6.99 -11.81 13.74
N LYS A 47 6.01 -10.90 13.84
CA LYS A 47 6.15 -9.49 13.45
C LYS A 47 7.33 -8.86 14.20
N SER A 48 8.09 -8.00 13.52
CA SER A 48 9.03 -7.10 14.21
C SER A 48 8.23 -6.16 15.11
N LYS A 49 8.66 -5.98 16.37
CA LYS A 49 8.31 -4.77 17.11
C LYS A 49 9.12 -3.65 16.45
N ALA A 50 8.47 -2.91 15.56
CA ALA A 50 9.12 -1.95 14.69
C ALA A 50 9.77 -0.84 15.52
N ASN A 51 11.09 -0.91 15.72
CA ASN A 51 11.91 0.20 16.21
C ASN A 51 12.48 1.01 15.04
N GLN A 52 11.67 1.32 14.02
CA GLN A 52 12.07 2.36 13.07
C GLN A 52 10.90 3.23 12.61
N LEU A 53 11.22 4.52 12.59
CA LEU A 53 10.59 5.55 11.80
C LEU A 53 10.46 5.05 10.36
N LEU A 54 9.25 4.58 10.06
CA LEU A 54 8.77 4.34 8.72
C LEU A 54 9.08 5.60 7.92
N HIS A 55 9.92 5.54 6.89
CA HIS A 55 9.99 6.64 5.93
C HIS A 55 8.59 6.76 5.31
N PRO A 56 7.81 7.77 5.70
CA PRO A 56 6.46 7.93 5.21
C PRO A 56 6.59 8.23 3.72
N ILE A 57 5.65 7.77 2.90
CA ILE A 57 5.45 8.45 1.61
C ILE A 57 5.03 9.86 2.01
N VAL A 58 5.94 10.82 1.85
CA VAL A 58 5.68 12.21 2.19
C VAL A 58 4.74 12.75 1.12
N MET A 59 3.44 12.68 1.43
CA MET A 59 2.39 13.31 0.64
C MET A 59 2.24 14.74 1.13
N HIS A 60 2.38 15.73 0.25
CA HIS A 60 2.22 17.15 0.62
C HIS A 60 0.81 17.68 0.36
N GLY A 61 0.07 17.07 -0.58
CA GLY A 61 -1.30 17.43 -0.89
C GLY A 61 -1.92 16.47 -1.93
N PRO A 62 -3.18 16.72 -2.34
CA PRO A 62 -3.81 16.03 -3.46
C PRO A 62 -2.91 16.07 -4.70
N PHE A 63 -2.84 14.98 -5.44
CA PHE A 63 -2.05 14.85 -6.67
C PHE A 63 -0.54 15.11 -6.51
N TYR A 64 0.02 15.16 -5.30
CA TYR A 64 1.47 15.27 -5.12
C TYR A 64 2.23 14.06 -5.69
N GLN A 65 1.67 12.86 -5.54
CA GLN A 65 2.21 11.62 -6.10
C GLN A 65 1.09 10.80 -6.73
N VAL A 66 1.24 10.52 -8.02
CA VAL A 66 0.29 9.72 -8.79
C VAL A 66 0.97 8.44 -9.24
N GLY A 67 0.33 7.29 -9.02
CA GLY A 67 0.78 6.01 -9.57
C GLY A 67 0.01 5.68 -10.84
N ILE A 68 0.72 5.23 -11.87
CA ILE A 68 0.17 4.85 -13.16
C ILE A 68 0.50 3.38 -13.46
N ASP A 69 -0.45 2.68 -14.08
CA ASP A 69 -0.29 1.30 -14.52
C ASP A 69 -1.25 1.01 -15.68
N PHE A 70 -0.96 -0.06 -16.42
CA PHE A 70 -1.90 -0.62 -17.38
C PHE A 70 -2.62 -1.83 -16.78
N VAL A 71 -3.92 -1.90 -16.99
CA VAL A 71 -4.66 -3.15 -16.84
C VAL A 71 -4.28 -4.06 -18.02
N LYS A 72 -4.01 -5.33 -17.72
CA LYS A 72 -3.67 -6.37 -18.69
C LYS A 72 -4.70 -6.45 -19.83
N PRO A 73 -4.36 -7.07 -20.97
CA PRO A 73 -5.28 -7.19 -22.10
C PRO A 73 -6.63 -7.76 -21.66
N LEU A 74 -7.69 -7.02 -21.96
CA LEU A 74 -9.09 -7.40 -21.80
C LEU A 74 -9.64 -7.90 -23.14
N PRO A 75 -10.81 -8.56 -23.16
CA PRO A 75 -11.53 -8.85 -24.40
C PRO A 75 -11.68 -7.58 -25.24
N ILE A 76 -11.49 -7.69 -26.57
CA ILE A 76 -11.59 -6.52 -27.45
C ILE A 76 -13.04 -6.03 -27.47
N THR A 77 -13.24 -4.73 -27.24
CA THR A 77 -14.56 -4.09 -27.34
C THR A 77 -14.91 -3.75 -28.80
N PRO A 78 -16.16 -3.43 -29.12
CA PRO A 78 -16.53 -2.93 -30.46
C PRO A 78 -15.74 -1.70 -30.91
N ASN A 79 -15.28 -0.86 -29.97
CA ASN A 79 -14.42 0.30 -30.24
C ASN A 79 -12.94 -0.06 -30.38
N ARG A 80 -12.61 -1.36 -30.48
CA ARG A 80 -11.24 -1.90 -30.56
C ARG A 80 -10.36 -1.62 -29.34
N ASN A 81 -10.97 -1.32 -28.18
CA ASN A 81 -10.24 -1.15 -26.94
C ASN A 81 -9.85 -2.51 -26.36
N ARG A 82 -8.62 -2.62 -25.86
CA ARG A 82 -8.06 -3.85 -25.28
C ARG A 82 -7.36 -3.61 -23.95
N TYR A 83 -6.96 -2.38 -23.66
CA TYR A 83 -6.25 -2.02 -22.45
C TYR A 83 -6.97 -0.89 -21.72
N ILE A 84 -6.66 -0.74 -20.45
CA ILE A 84 -7.05 0.44 -19.68
C ILE A 84 -5.78 1.02 -19.08
N ILE A 85 -5.48 2.28 -19.39
CA ILE A 85 -4.47 3.02 -18.66
C ILE A 85 -5.12 3.63 -17.43
N VAL A 86 -4.49 3.46 -16.27
CA VAL A 86 -5.06 3.83 -14.98
C VAL A 86 -4.07 4.65 -14.18
N ALA A 87 -4.54 5.76 -13.62
CA ALA A 87 -3.82 6.56 -12.65
C ALA A 87 -4.56 6.62 -11.31
N MET A 88 -3.80 6.78 -10.23
CA MET A 88 -4.31 6.82 -8.88
C MET A 88 -3.55 7.86 -8.06
N ASP A 89 -4.24 8.87 -7.53
CA ASP A 89 -3.66 9.76 -6.54
C ASP A 89 -3.46 9.04 -5.20
N TYR A 90 -2.25 9.14 -4.65
CA TYR A 90 -1.89 8.41 -3.44
C TYR A 90 -2.57 8.97 -2.19
N MET A 91 -2.95 10.25 -2.18
CA MET A 91 -3.53 10.89 -1.00
C MET A 91 -5.04 10.75 -0.98
N THR A 92 -5.71 11.26 -1.99
CA THR A 92 -7.17 11.31 -2.08
C THR A 92 -7.77 9.97 -2.49
N LYS A 93 -6.95 9.08 -3.07
CA LYS A 93 -7.41 7.84 -3.70
C LYS A 93 -8.30 8.09 -4.91
N TRP A 94 -8.12 9.24 -5.57
CA TRP A 94 -8.82 9.57 -6.81
C TRP A 94 -8.31 8.71 -7.96
N PRO A 95 -9.18 7.90 -8.60
CA PRO A 95 -8.83 7.17 -9.81
C PRO A 95 -9.06 8.01 -11.07
N GLU A 96 -8.18 7.86 -12.05
CA GLU A 96 -8.44 8.15 -13.46
C GLU A 96 -8.22 6.87 -14.27
N ALA A 97 -9.06 6.62 -15.26
CA ALA A 97 -8.89 5.47 -16.14
C ALA A 97 -9.42 5.79 -17.53
N ARG A 98 -8.69 5.34 -18.56
CA ARG A 98 -9.06 5.54 -19.97
C ARG A 98 -8.90 4.22 -20.74
N PRO A 99 -9.92 3.78 -21.50
CA PRO A 99 -9.77 2.65 -22.41
C PRO A 99 -8.89 3.04 -23.59
N VAL A 100 -7.98 2.14 -24.00
CA VAL A 100 -7.12 2.34 -25.17
C VAL A 100 -6.97 1.04 -25.96
N SER A 101 -6.72 1.18 -27.25
CA SER A 101 -6.52 0.04 -28.15
C SER A 101 -5.16 -0.64 -27.95
N CYS A 102 -4.13 0.14 -27.61
CA CYS A 102 -2.75 -0.33 -27.44
C CYS A 102 -2.04 0.36 -26.27
N ALA A 103 -1.14 -0.35 -25.58
CA ALA A 103 -0.32 0.21 -24.51
C ALA A 103 0.96 0.85 -25.09
N THR A 104 0.83 2.02 -25.71
CA THR A 104 1.94 2.75 -26.35
C THR A 104 2.44 3.92 -25.50
N ALA A 105 3.61 4.45 -25.87
CA ALA A 105 4.15 5.67 -25.28
C ALA A 105 3.30 6.91 -25.58
N GLU A 106 2.69 6.96 -26.77
CA GLU A 106 1.81 8.04 -27.21
C GLU A 106 0.54 8.09 -26.36
N GLU A 107 -0.17 6.97 -26.25
CA GLU A 107 -1.36 6.84 -25.40
C GLU A 107 -1.06 7.20 -23.93
N THR A 108 0.11 6.77 -23.45
CA THR A 108 0.58 7.10 -22.11
C THR A 108 0.80 8.60 -21.94
N SER A 109 1.46 9.24 -22.90
CA SER A 109 1.77 10.67 -22.86
C SER A 109 0.49 11.52 -22.94
N GLN A 110 -0.42 11.14 -23.83
CA GLN A 110 -1.72 11.79 -23.99
C GLN A 110 -2.55 11.66 -22.70
N PHE A 111 -2.55 10.47 -22.08
CA PHE A 111 -3.23 10.25 -20.79
C PHE A 111 -2.66 11.07 -19.65
N ILE A 112 -1.34 11.14 -19.53
CA ILE A 112 -0.69 11.97 -18.51
C ILE A 112 -1.05 13.44 -18.73
N TYR A 113 -1.04 13.91 -19.99
CA TYR A 113 -1.34 15.31 -20.28
C TYR A 113 -2.81 15.65 -20.05
N GLU A 114 -3.74 14.96 -20.70
CA GLU A 114 -5.15 15.33 -20.72
C GLU A 114 -5.90 14.92 -19.45
N ASP A 115 -5.72 13.68 -18.97
CA ASP A 115 -6.50 13.13 -17.84
C ASP A 115 -5.89 13.45 -16.47
N ILE A 116 -4.59 13.80 -16.42
CA ILE A 116 -3.91 14.15 -15.16
C ILE A 116 -3.59 15.64 -15.12
N ILE A 117 -2.71 16.12 -16.00
CA ILE A 117 -2.19 17.50 -15.93
C ILE A 117 -3.31 18.53 -16.19
N CYS A 118 -4.05 18.40 -17.28
CA CYS A 118 -5.10 19.36 -17.64
C CYS A 118 -6.28 19.37 -16.68
N ARG A 119 -6.54 18.27 -15.96
CA ARG A 119 -7.66 18.17 -15.00
C ARG A 119 -7.29 18.58 -13.59
N HIS A 120 -6.11 18.18 -13.11
CA HIS A 120 -5.75 18.25 -11.70
C HIS A 120 -4.48 19.06 -11.43
N GLY A 121 -3.82 19.54 -12.49
CA GLY A 121 -2.46 20.07 -12.41
C GLY A 121 -1.39 18.97 -12.46
N TYR A 122 -0.13 19.38 -12.59
CA TYR A 122 0.97 18.43 -12.69
C TYR A 122 1.40 17.90 -11.30
N PRO A 123 1.59 16.57 -11.17
CA PRO A 123 2.06 15.99 -9.92
C PRO A 123 3.55 16.26 -9.71
N ALA A 124 4.02 16.28 -8.46
CA ALA A 124 5.45 16.37 -8.19
C ALA A 124 6.19 15.07 -8.55
N LYS A 125 5.50 13.91 -8.40
CA LYS A 125 6.05 12.59 -8.67
C LYS A 125 5.06 11.72 -9.43
N LEU A 126 5.52 11.13 -10.54
CA LEU A 126 4.80 10.07 -11.23
C LEU A 126 5.47 8.74 -10.92
N LEU A 127 4.72 7.75 -10.44
CA LEU A 127 5.22 6.42 -10.12
C LEU A 127 4.70 5.40 -11.13
N SER A 128 5.59 4.66 -11.79
CA SER A 128 5.20 3.59 -12.73
C SER A 128 6.07 2.35 -12.60
N ASN A 129 5.68 1.28 -13.30
CA ASN A 129 6.58 0.17 -13.58
C ASN A 129 7.61 0.57 -14.69
N ARG A 130 8.61 -0.27 -14.95
CA ARG A 130 9.67 -0.03 -15.97
C ARG A 130 9.27 -0.46 -17.40
N GLY A 131 7.99 -0.67 -17.67
CA GLY A 131 7.48 -1.03 -18.98
C GLY A 131 7.84 0.02 -20.04
N THR A 132 8.05 -0.41 -21.27
CA THR A 132 8.50 0.44 -22.39
C THR A 132 7.54 1.59 -22.70
N HIS A 133 6.24 1.38 -22.47
CA HIS A 133 5.20 2.41 -22.60
C HIS A 133 5.34 3.54 -21.57
N PHE A 134 5.97 3.30 -20.41
CA PHE A 134 6.28 4.34 -19.43
C PHE A 134 7.74 4.84 -19.54
N ASN A 135 8.69 3.93 -19.72
CA ASN A 135 10.11 4.24 -19.77
C ASN A 135 10.60 4.44 -21.21
N ASN A 136 10.30 5.61 -21.77
CA ASN A 136 10.70 6.01 -23.12
C ASN A 136 10.96 7.53 -23.18
N GLN A 137 11.57 7.96 -24.30
CA GLN A 137 11.98 9.35 -24.46
C GLN A 137 10.80 10.33 -24.57
N MET A 138 9.66 9.90 -25.12
CA MET A 138 8.48 10.76 -25.28
C MET A 138 7.89 11.11 -23.90
N VAL A 139 7.62 10.11 -23.07
CA VAL A 139 7.14 10.30 -21.70
C VAL A 139 8.18 11.08 -20.89
N LYS A 140 9.47 10.74 -20.99
CA LYS A 140 10.54 11.45 -20.29
C LYS A 140 10.54 12.95 -20.61
N LYS A 141 10.51 13.32 -21.90
CA LYS A 141 10.48 14.74 -22.33
C LYS A 141 9.23 15.46 -21.82
N LEU A 142 8.06 14.80 -21.86
CA LEU A 142 6.83 15.38 -21.32
C LEU A 142 6.97 15.68 -19.82
N LEU A 143 7.46 14.71 -19.03
CA LEU A 143 7.63 14.88 -17.59
C LEU A 143 8.68 15.95 -17.26
N GLU A 144 9.79 16.01 -18.00
CA GLU A 144 10.81 17.06 -17.87
C GLU A 144 10.25 18.45 -18.14
N LYS A 145 9.42 18.61 -19.18
CA LYS A 145 8.77 19.89 -19.52
C LYS A 145 7.92 20.45 -18.36
N PHE A 146 7.27 19.58 -17.59
CA PHE A 146 6.45 19.97 -16.45
C PHE A 146 7.17 19.83 -15.09
N GLY A 147 8.47 19.51 -15.08
CA GLY A 147 9.24 19.32 -13.84
C GLY A 147 8.79 18.14 -12.98
N ILE A 148 8.11 17.15 -13.58
CA ILE A 148 7.56 15.99 -12.88
C ILE A 148 8.67 14.94 -12.69
N LYS A 149 8.92 14.53 -11.44
CA LYS A 149 9.89 13.47 -11.17
C LYS A 149 9.31 12.09 -11.47
N HIS A 150 9.84 11.42 -12.49
CA HIS A 150 9.49 10.03 -12.77
C HIS A 150 10.21 9.07 -11.81
N VAL A 151 9.44 8.30 -11.05
CA VAL A 151 9.92 7.27 -10.12
C VAL A 151 9.50 5.91 -10.65
N PHE A 152 10.44 4.98 -10.74
CA PHE A 152 10.17 3.61 -11.15
C PHE A 152 10.08 2.68 -9.94
N SER A 153 9.08 1.79 -9.90
CA SER A 153 9.01 0.73 -8.91
C SER A 153 10.15 -0.28 -9.13
N THR A 154 10.96 -0.55 -8.10
CA THR A 154 11.96 -1.64 -8.13
C THR A 154 11.32 -2.98 -7.71
N PRO A 155 11.94 -4.14 -8.00
CA PRO A 155 11.44 -5.44 -7.55
C PRO A 155 11.21 -5.53 -6.03
N TYR A 156 12.06 -4.85 -5.26
CA TYR A 156 11.93 -4.74 -3.80
C TYR A 156 10.86 -3.72 -3.33
N HIS A 157 10.32 -2.90 -4.23
CA HIS A 157 9.33 -1.86 -3.99
C HIS A 157 8.06 -2.02 -4.86
N LEU A 158 7.75 -3.24 -5.29
CA LEU A 158 6.49 -3.57 -5.99
C LEU A 158 5.24 -3.12 -5.22
N GLN A 159 5.34 -3.03 -3.89
CA GLN A 159 4.31 -2.53 -2.98
C GLN A 159 4.08 -1.00 -3.11
N THR A 160 5.07 -0.23 -3.59
CA THR A 160 4.91 1.21 -3.79
C THR A 160 3.94 1.48 -4.93
N ASN A 161 3.95 0.73 -6.03
CA ASN A 161 2.90 0.78 -7.07
C ASN A 161 1.68 -0.11 -6.72
N GLY A 162 1.60 -0.60 -5.49
CA GLY A 162 0.55 -1.52 -5.05
C GLY A 162 -0.84 -0.86 -4.99
N LEU A 163 -0.90 0.47 -4.85
CA LEU A 163 -2.17 1.18 -4.76
C LEU A 163 -2.95 1.14 -6.08
N VAL A 164 -2.31 1.56 -7.18
CA VAL A 164 -2.93 1.50 -8.51
C VAL A 164 -3.23 0.05 -8.90
N LYS A 165 -2.36 -0.91 -8.58
CA LYS A 165 -2.60 -2.34 -8.84
C LYS A 165 -3.80 -2.90 -8.08
N ARG A 166 -4.00 -2.50 -6.82
CA ARG A 166 -5.20 -2.88 -6.07
C ARG A 166 -6.45 -2.26 -6.65
N PHE A 167 -6.37 -1.01 -7.06
CA PHE A 167 -7.49 -0.37 -7.74
C PHE A 167 -7.81 -1.05 -9.07
N ASN A 168 -6.81 -1.46 -9.87
CA ASN A 168 -7.04 -2.24 -11.10
C ASN A 168 -7.89 -3.48 -10.84
N ARG A 169 -7.63 -4.21 -9.74
CA ARG A 169 -8.47 -5.34 -9.35
C ARG A 169 -9.90 -4.92 -9.03
N THR A 170 -10.10 -3.86 -8.24
CA THR A 170 -11.43 -3.33 -7.94
C THR A 170 -12.17 -2.88 -9.20
N LEU A 171 -11.48 -2.20 -10.12
CA LEU A 171 -12.02 -1.78 -11.41
C LEU A 171 -12.49 -2.99 -12.23
N CYS A 172 -11.63 -4.01 -12.39
CA CYS A 172 -12.00 -5.23 -13.11
C CYS A 172 -13.17 -5.98 -12.47
N GLU A 173 -13.19 -6.12 -11.13
CA GLU A 173 -14.29 -6.77 -10.41
C GLU A 173 -15.62 -6.01 -10.55
N SER A 174 -15.58 -4.68 -10.60
CA SER A 174 -16.78 -3.86 -10.85
C SER A 174 -17.24 -3.97 -12.30
N LEU A 175 -16.32 -3.89 -13.26
CA LEU A 175 -16.64 -4.04 -14.68
C LEU A 175 -17.22 -5.43 -14.97
N SER A 176 -16.65 -6.51 -14.43
CA SER A 176 -17.16 -7.87 -14.64
C SER A 176 -18.57 -8.08 -14.11
N LYS A 177 -19.00 -7.31 -13.11
CA LYS A 177 -20.37 -7.37 -12.56
C LYS A 177 -21.38 -6.62 -13.42
N LEU A 178 -20.93 -5.59 -14.15
CA LEU A 178 -21.79 -4.80 -15.05
C LEU A 178 -21.86 -5.42 -16.45
N VAL A 179 -20.82 -6.16 -16.84
CA VAL A 179 -20.59 -6.66 -18.19
C VAL A 179 -20.80 -8.18 -18.19
N ILE A 180 -22.03 -8.62 -17.88
CA ILE A 180 -22.37 -10.04 -17.71
C ILE A 180 -22.47 -10.76 -19.07
N GLN A 181 -22.92 -10.08 -20.13
CA GLN A 181 -23.25 -10.69 -21.43
C GLN A 181 -22.66 -9.98 -22.66
N THR A 182 -22.00 -8.84 -22.48
CA THR A 182 -21.44 -8.04 -23.59
C THR A 182 -19.92 -7.90 -23.43
N ASN A 183 -19.20 -7.46 -24.47
CA ASN A 183 -17.79 -7.07 -24.36
C ASN A 183 -17.63 -5.55 -24.35
N GLU A 184 -18.62 -4.81 -23.88
CA GLU A 184 -18.66 -3.33 -23.92
C GLU A 184 -18.13 -2.69 -22.63
N TRP A 185 -17.13 -3.30 -22.00
CA TRP A 185 -16.61 -2.84 -20.72
C TRP A 185 -16.07 -1.41 -20.74
N ASP A 186 -15.65 -0.90 -21.90
CA ASP A 186 -15.12 0.45 -22.08
C ASP A 186 -16.17 1.54 -21.80
N ARG A 187 -17.45 1.27 -22.10
CA ARG A 187 -18.58 2.18 -21.81
C ARG A 187 -18.83 2.36 -20.31
N TYR A 188 -18.52 1.34 -19.50
CA TYR A 188 -18.82 1.32 -18.07
C TYR A 188 -17.69 1.87 -17.18
N ILE A 189 -16.55 2.26 -17.76
CA ILE A 189 -15.43 2.82 -17.00
C ILE A 189 -15.84 4.08 -16.24
N ALA A 190 -16.46 5.06 -16.92
CA ALA A 190 -16.85 6.32 -16.29
C ALA A 190 -17.87 6.13 -15.15
N PRO A 191 -18.95 5.33 -15.30
CA PRO A 191 -19.84 4.98 -14.19
C PRO A 191 -19.13 4.33 -13.00
N VAL A 192 -18.22 3.38 -13.24
CA VAL A 192 -17.47 2.70 -12.18
C VAL A 192 -16.53 3.67 -11.46
N LEU A 193 -15.84 4.54 -12.20
CA LEU A 193 -15.01 5.59 -11.62
C LEU A 193 -15.84 6.53 -10.74
N PHE A 194 -17.01 6.96 -11.22
CA PHE A 194 -17.91 7.81 -10.44
C PHE A 194 -18.35 7.14 -9.14
N ALA A 195 -18.83 5.88 -9.22
CA ALA A 195 -19.23 5.12 -8.04
C ALA A 195 -18.08 4.95 -7.03
N TYR A 196 -16.85 4.72 -7.51
CA TYR A 196 -15.68 4.65 -6.64
C TYR A 196 -15.37 6.01 -5.99
N ARG A 197 -15.42 7.10 -6.77
CA ARG A 197 -15.11 8.47 -6.31
C ARG A 197 -16.08 8.92 -5.22
N THR A 198 -17.35 8.54 -5.29
CA THR A 198 -18.38 8.92 -4.30
C THR A 198 -18.47 7.97 -3.11
N SER A 199 -17.91 6.76 -3.22
CA SER A 199 -17.88 5.79 -2.11
C SER A 199 -16.80 6.11 -1.08
N LYS A 200 -17.12 5.98 0.22
CA LYS A 200 -16.14 6.16 1.30
C LYS A 200 -15.02 5.13 1.18
N HIS A 201 -13.79 5.59 0.99
CA HIS A 201 -12.66 4.69 0.84
C HIS A 201 -12.24 4.08 2.21
N SER A 202 -11.94 2.78 2.24
CA SER A 202 -11.71 2.02 3.48
C SER A 202 -10.57 2.55 4.36
N THR A 203 -9.54 3.15 3.75
CA THR A 203 -8.37 3.73 4.43
C THR A 203 -8.63 5.12 4.98
N THR A 204 -9.17 6.02 4.16
CA THR A 204 -9.40 7.42 4.55
C THR A 204 -10.67 7.57 5.39
N LYS A 205 -11.64 6.67 5.18
CA LYS A 205 -13.03 6.73 5.64
C LYS A 205 -13.83 7.89 5.04
N ILE A 206 -13.31 8.47 3.96
CA ILE A 206 -13.82 9.66 3.27
C ILE A 206 -13.82 9.35 1.77
N SER A 207 -14.81 9.85 1.03
CA SER A 207 -14.90 9.68 -0.41
C SER A 207 -13.74 10.40 -1.11
N PRO A 208 -13.13 9.82 -2.17
CA PRO A 208 -12.18 10.54 -3.00
C PRO A 208 -12.72 11.86 -3.54
N PHE A 209 -14.02 11.90 -3.88
CA PHE A 209 -14.71 13.10 -4.35
C PHE A 209 -14.70 14.23 -3.35
N TYR A 210 -15.03 13.97 -2.08
CA TYR A 210 -14.92 14.99 -1.05
C TYR A 210 -13.47 15.48 -0.88
N LEU A 211 -12.50 14.57 -0.90
CA LEU A 211 -11.09 14.92 -0.71
C LEU A 211 -10.52 15.81 -1.82
N VAL A 212 -10.99 15.63 -3.07
CA VAL A 212 -10.58 16.46 -4.21
C VAL A 212 -11.40 17.75 -4.27
N ASN A 213 -12.72 17.65 -4.24
CA ASN A 213 -13.63 18.75 -4.56
C ASN A 213 -14.11 19.58 -3.36
N GLY A 214 -13.89 19.11 -2.13
CA GLY A 214 -14.33 19.81 -0.92
C GLY A 214 -15.82 19.73 -0.62
N ARG A 215 -16.57 18.97 -1.41
CA ARG A 215 -18.01 18.74 -1.24
C ARG A 215 -18.35 17.32 -1.61
N GLU A 216 -19.46 16.80 -1.10
CA GLU A 216 -19.98 15.52 -1.58
C GLU A 216 -20.57 15.70 -2.99
N ALA A 217 -20.55 14.62 -3.78
CA ALA A 217 -21.23 14.60 -5.06
C ALA A 217 -22.74 14.58 -4.83
N LYS A 218 -23.50 15.33 -5.63
CA LYS A 218 -24.95 15.20 -5.64
C LYS A 218 -25.30 13.88 -6.33
N LEU A 219 -25.99 13.01 -5.61
CA LEU A 219 -26.49 11.74 -6.10
C LEU A 219 -28.00 11.86 -6.37
N PRO A 220 -28.57 11.01 -7.25
CA PRO A 220 -30.01 11.04 -7.53
C PRO A 220 -30.91 10.93 -6.28
N VAL A 221 -30.43 10.26 -5.22
CA VAL A 221 -31.14 10.11 -3.94
C VAL A 221 -31.19 11.41 -3.12
N ASP A 222 -30.27 12.35 -3.36
CA ASP A 222 -30.18 13.60 -2.59
C ASP A 222 -31.27 14.60 -3.00
N ASN A 223 -31.90 14.44 -4.16
CA ASN A 223 -32.96 15.33 -4.66
C ASN A 223 -34.27 15.25 -3.87
N LEU A 224 -34.37 14.41 -2.84
CA LEU A 224 -35.56 14.26 -1.98
C LEU A 224 -35.62 15.29 -0.84
N SER A 225 -34.55 16.04 -0.61
CA SER A 225 -34.45 17.00 0.49
C SER A 225 -33.41 18.04 0.10
N ASP A 226 -33.79 19.27 -0.21
CA ASP A 226 -32.92 20.40 0.11
C ASP A 226 -33.64 21.77 0.04
N ASN A 227 -33.52 22.50 1.15
CA ASN A 227 -33.87 23.91 1.33
C ASN A 227 -32.59 24.76 1.10
N LEU A 228 -32.67 25.79 0.27
CA LEU A 228 -31.49 26.47 -0.32
C LEU A 228 -30.58 27.19 0.68
N GLU A 229 -31.11 27.70 1.80
CA GLU A 229 -30.33 28.41 2.83
C GLU A 229 -29.41 27.48 3.64
N HIS A 230 -29.86 26.24 3.91
CA HIS A 230 -29.07 25.28 4.68
C HIS A 230 -27.84 24.80 3.90
N ILE A 231 -27.93 24.79 2.56
CA ILE A 231 -26.84 24.42 1.65
C ILE A 231 -25.68 25.40 1.76
N ASN A 232 -25.94 26.72 1.79
CA ASN A 232 -24.90 27.73 1.78
C ASN A 232 -24.06 27.75 3.08
N GLN A 233 -24.73 27.67 4.24
CA GLN A 233 -24.02 27.57 5.54
C GLN A 233 -23.19 26.28 5.63
N ARG A 234 -23.73 25.17 5.10
CA ARG A 234 -23.01 23.89 5.04
C ARG A 234 -21.83 23.94 4.07
N LEU A 235 -21.94 24.60 2.93
CA LEU A 235 -20.84 24.74 1.97
C LEU A 235 -19.64 25.49 2.58
N LEU A 236 -19.91 26.59 3.29
CA LEU A 236 -18.88 27.38 3.95
C LEU A 236 -18.15 26.60 5.05
N SER A 237 -18.87 25.82 5.86
CA SER A 237 -18.22 24.97 6.88
C SER A 237 -17.37 23.86 6.25
N LEU A 238 -17.83 23.23 5.17
CA LEU A 238 -17.07 22.19 4.47
C LEU A 238 -15.77 22.74 3.85
N ILE A 239 -15.79 23.95 3.27
CA ILE A 239 -14.61 24.61 2.72
C ILE A 239 -13.57 24.87 3.82
N ASN A 240 -14.00 25.41 4.96
CA ASN A 240 -13.11 25.72 6.09
C ASN A 240 -12.53 24.45 6.74
N ASP A 241 -13.30 23.36 6.79
CA ASP A 241 -12.88 22.10 7.39
C ASP A 241 -12.01 21.23 6.46
N LEU A 242 -12.03 21.50 5.15
CA LEU A 242 -11.36 20.68 4.15
C LEU A 242 -9.85 20.48 4.41
N PRO A 243 -9.05 21.49 4.79
CA PRO A 243 -7.64 21.30 5.12
C PRO A 243 -7.43 20.30 6.27
N HIS A 244 -8.25 20.40 7.33
CA HIS A 244 -8.19 19.49 8.48
C HIS A 244 -8.58 18.06 8.10
N VAL A 245 -9.63 17.92 7.30
CA VAL A 245 -10.08 16.63 6.77
C VAL A 245 -8.99 15.98 5.92
N ARG A 246 -8.35 16.75 5.04
CA ARG A 246 -7.23 16.32 4.21
C ARG A 246 -6.04 15.85 5.05
N GLU A 247 -5.68 16.57 6.12
CA GLU A 247 -4.58 16.18 7.00
C GLU A 247 -4.89 14.88 7.77
N LYS A 248 -6.10 14.73 8.31
CA LYS A 248 -6.56 13.47 8.92
C LYS A 248 -6.49 12.29 7.94
N ALA A 249 -6.94 12.49 6.71
CA ALA A 249 -6.89 11.47 5.66
C ALA A 249 -5.44 11.08 5.32
N LYS A 250 -4.56 12.08 5.16
CA LYS A 250 -3.13 11.90 4.91
C LYS A 250 -2.43 11.10 6.01
N ILE A 251 -2.74 11.36 7.28
CA ILE A 251 -2.22 10.57 8.41
C ILE A 251 -2.66 9.10 8.30
N LYS A 252 -3.93 8.82 7.99
CA LYS A 252 -4.43 7.45 7.82
C LYS A 252 -3.77 6.72 6.65
N VAL A 253 -3.61 7.41 5.51
CA VAL A 253 -2.92 6.87 4.33
C VAL A 253 -1.48 6.52 4.67
N ARG A 254 -0.75 7.41 5.36
CA ARG A 254 0.62 7.15 5.83
C ARG A 254 0.70 5.92 6.73
N LYS A 255 -0.21 5.80 7.71
CA LYS A 255 -0.28 4.64 8.62
C LYS A 255 -0.56 3.32 7.89
N ASN A 256 -1.39 3.32 6.84
CA ASN A 256 -1.67 2.11 6.07
C ASN A 256 -0.57 1.75 5.07
N ALA A 257 0.05 2.72 4.39
CA ALA A 257 1.20 2.48 3.51
C ALA A 257 2.38 1.86 4.26
N ALA A 258 2.53 2.18 5.55
CA ALA A 258 3.50 1.54 6.44
C ALA A 258 3.23 0.05 6.72
N LYS A 259 1.96 -0.37 6.77
CA LYS A 259 1.57 -1.77 7.00
C LYS A 259 1.78 -2.65 5.76
N GLU A 260 1.65 -2.07 4.58
CA GLU A 260 1.72 -2.79 3.30
C GLU A 260 3.14 -3.09 2.83
N LYS A 261 4.17 -2.51 3.47
CA LYS A 261 5.60 -2.77 3.20
C LYS A 261 6.09 -4.16 3.67
N GLN A 262 5.19 -5.07 4.03
CA GLN A 262 5.53 -6.38 4.56
C GLN A 262 4.98 -7.50 3.67
N TRP A 263 5.91 -8.30 3.12
CA TRP A 263 5.76 -9.73 2.83
C TRP A 263 5.24 -10.21 1.47
N THR A 264 6.00 -11.13 0.84
CA THR A 264 5.77 -11.65 -0.53
C THR A 264 5.77 -13.19 -0.67
N GLY A 265 5.81 -13.97 0.41
CA GLY A 265 5.68 -15.44 0.35
C GLY A 265 4.75 -15.97 1.44
N LYS A 266 3.74 -16.79 1.08
CA LYS A 266 2.70 -17.27 2.02
C LYS A 266 3.22 -18.29 3.05
N LEU A 267 4.32 -18.99 2.76
CA LEU A 267 4.82 -20.09 3.61
C LEU A 267 6.29 -19.95 4.08
N ASP A 268 7.07 -19.03 3.51
CA ASP A 268 8.48 -18.86 3.86
C ASP A 268 8.71 -18.25 5.26
N SER A 269 9.89 -18.54 5.83
CA SER A 269 10.37 -17.92 7.07
C SER A 269 10.52 -16.42 6.89
N LYS A 270 10.08 -15.63 7.90
CA LYS A 270 10.08 -14.18 7.80
C LYS A 270 11.38 -13.44 8.02
N TRP A 271 12.30 -14.13 8.65
CA TRP A 271 13.57 -13.58 9.03
C TRP A 271 14.63 -14.67 8.88
N LYS A 272 15.81 -14.30 8.35
CA LYS A 272 17.01 -15.10 8.20
C LYS A 272 17.98 -14.83 9.35
N GLY A 273 18.58 -15.88 9.92
CA GLY A 273 19.48 -15.76 11.07
C GLY A 273 19.38 -16.98 12.00
N PRO A 274 19.75 -16.85 13.29
CA PRO A 274 20.25 -15.65 13.96
C PRO A 274 21.69 -15.25 13.54
N PHE A 275 22.04 -14.00 13.82
CA PHE A 275 23.32 -13.35 13.53
C PHE A 275 23.80 -12.53 14.74
N TYR A 276 25.11 -12.24 14.78
CA TYR A 276 25.75 -11.30 15.69
C TYR A 276 26.05 -9.97 15.00
N ILE A 277 25.99 -8.86 15.73
CA ILE A 277 26.55 -7.59 15.28
C ILE A 277 28.08 -7.71 15.38
N HIS A 278 28.76 -7.67 14.24
CA HIS A 278 30.22 -7.69 14.17
C HIS A 278 30.82 -6.29 14.17
N LYS A 279 30.20 -5.33 13.48
CA LYS A 279 30.66 -3.93 13.45
C LYS A 279 29.49 -2.97 13.21
N ILE A 280 29.47 -1.86 13.94
CA ILE A 280 28.53 -0.75 13.72
C ILE A 280 29.15 0.21 12.70
N ARG A 281 28.36 0.66 11.71
CA ARG A 281 28.77 1.66 10.71
C ARG A 281 27.99 2.96 10.91
N GLN A 282 28.50 4.07 10.37
CA GLN A 282 27.77 5.34 10.30
C GLN A 282 26.46 5.17 9.49
N ASN A 283 25.43 5.97 9.81
CA ASN A 283 24.09 5.94 9.20
C ASN A 283 23.22 4.70 9.52
N GLY A 284 23.43 4.05 10.67
CA GLY A 284 22.52 3.01 11.17
C GLY A 284 22.62 1.67 10.44
N ALA A 285 23.75 1.39 9.79
CA ALA A 285 24.05 0.10 9.15
C ALA A 285 24.97 -0.77 10.02
N TYR A 286 24.78 -2.09 9.95
CA TYR A 286 25.50 -3.08 10.75
C TYR A 286 26.14 -4.14 9.87
N LYS A 287 27.37 -4.50 10.18
CA LYS A 287 28.03 -5.69 9.62
C LYS A 287 27.68 -6.88 10.50
N LEU A 288 27.16 -7.94 9.89
CA LEU A 288 26.66 -9.11 10.60
C LEU A 288 27.65 -10.28 10.53
N ARG A 289 27.68 -11.12 11.55
CA ARG A 289 28.44 -12.38 11.60
C ARG A 289 27.49 -13.55 11.87
N SER A 290 27.64 -14.63 11.11
CA SER A 290 26.85 -15.85 11.30
C SER A 290 27.26 -16.58 12.57
N MET A 291 26.41 -17.50 13.03
CA MET A 291 26.71 -18.39 14.15
C MET A 291 27.98 -19.23 13.93
N LYS A 292 28.33 -19.49 12.66
CA LYS A 292 29.55 -20.23 12.27
C LYS A 292 30.79 -19.34 12.13
N GLY A 293 30.75 -18.10 12.64
CA GLY A 293 31.88 -17.16 12.62
C GLY A 293 32.10 -16.39 11.31
N ARG A 294 31.36 -16.70 10.23
CA ARG A 294 31.53 -16.03 8.93
C ARG A 294 30.92 -14.63 8.95
N VAL A 295 31.73 -13.62 8.64
CA VAL A 295 31.26 -12.23 8.48
C VAL A 295 30.60 -12.07 7.11
N LEU A 296 29.39 -11.53 7.09
CA LEU A 296 28.66 -11.22 5.87
C LEU A 296 29.37 -10.09 5.10
N ARG A 297 29.46 -10.24 3.77
CA ARG A 297 30.15 -9.28 2.90
C ARG A 297 29.46 -7.92 2.89
N THR A 298 28.13 -7.91 2.87
CA THR A 298 27.31 -6.70 2.82
C THR A 298 26.91 -6.23 4.23
N SER A 299 26.78 -4.92 4.38
CA SER A 299 26.21 -4.33 5.60
C SER A 299 24.68 -4.30 5.48
N VAL A 300 23.99 -4.55 6.58
CA VAL A 300 22.52 -4.59 6.65
C VAL A 300 22.05 -3.36 7.42
N ASN A 301 21.07 -2.64 6.88
CA ASN A 301 20.47 -1.51 7.59
C ASN A 301 19.76 -1.99 8.86
N GLY A 302 19.86 -1.25 9.97
CA GLY A 302 19.17 -1.57 11.22
C GLY A 302 17.65 -1.74 11.09
N SER A 303 17.06 -1.17 10.03
CA SER A 303 15.64 -1.29 9.68
C SER A 303 15.21 -2.71 9.35
N LEU A 304 16.17 -3.52 8.92
CA LEU A 304 16.01 -4.90 8.50
C LEU A 304 16.48 -5.86 9.58
N LEU A 305 16.72 -5.40 10.81
CA LEU A 305 17.17 -6.21 11.95
C LEU A 305 16.09 -6.28 13.03
N LYS A 306 16.01 -7.42 13.72
CA LYS A 306 15.13 -7.66 14.85
C LYS A 306 15.89 -8.40 15.94
N LEU A 307 15.72 -8.04 17.21
CA LEU A 307 16.29 -8.80 18.33
C LEU A 307 15.79 -10.25 18.33
N TYR A 308 16.72 -11.17 18.51
CA TYR A 308 16.50 -12.59 18.72
C TYR A 308 16.71 -12.87 20.20
N TYR A 309 15.67 -13.41 20.85
CA TYR A 309 15.69 -13.79 22.24
C TYR A 309 16.10 -15.26 22.34
N ASP A 310 17.34 -15.50 22.71
CA ASP A 310 17.85 -16.83 23.01
C ASP A 310 17.68 -17.15 24.50
N ARG A 311 17.71 -18.43 24.85
CA ARG A 311 17.63 -18.92 26.24
C ARG A 311 18.96 -18.83 26.99
N GLN A 312 20.06 -18.54 26.28
CA GLN A 312 21.40 -18.36 26.83
C GLN A 312 21.91 -16.94 26.53
N ASN A 313 22.51 -16.32 27.54
CA ASN A 313 22.64 -14.87 27.75
C ASN A 313 23.57 -14.10 26.78
N TRP A 314 23.19 -13.88 25.51
CA TRP A 314 23.76 -12.80 24.68
C TRP A 314 22.76 -12.22 23.66
N ALA A 315 22.92 -10.93 23.30
CA ALA A 315 22.04 -10.20 22.39
C ALA A 315 22.23 -10.64 20.92
N LEU A 316 21.46 -11.64 20.50
CA LEU A 316 21.37 -12.11 19.12
C LEU A 316 20.36 -11.28 18.30
N ILE A 317 20.49 -11.28 16.98
CA ILE A 317 19.56 -10.59 16.05
C ILE A 317 19.20 -11.46 14.84
N ILE A 318 18.03 -11.25 14.24
CA ILE A 318 17.60 -11.82 12.96
C ILE A 318 17.52 -10.71 11.90
N ALA A 319 17.75 -11.02 10.62
CA ALA A 319 17.68 -10.09 9.49
C ALA A 319 16.58 -10.47 8.48
N VAL A 320 16.07 -9.52 7.69
CA VAL A 320 15.05 -9.77 6.63
C VAL A 320 15.65 -10.49 5.43
#